data_AF-A0A1J0LUB3-F1
#
_entry.id   AF-A0A1J0LUB3-F1
#
_cell.length_a   1.000
_cell.length_b   1.000
_cell.length_c   1.000
_cell.angle_alpha   90.00
_cell.angle_beta   90.00
_cell.angle_gamma   90.00
#
_symmetry.space_group_name_H-M   'P 1'
#
loop_
_entity.id
_entity.type
_entity.pdbx_description
1 polymer ?
#
loop_
_entity_poly.entity_id
_entity_poly.type
_entity_poly.pdbx_seq_one_letter_code
_entity_poly.pdbx_strand_id
1 'polypeptide(L)'
;MELPDLTPYLGQMTFGGLAGYAVGYALKKVGRLLAIALGLLFVALQLLAQAGYVEVDWTRIQRDVEPLLQQPGLKGLWERLVSTLTYNLPFGASFVGGLVLGLRAG
;
A
#
# COMPACT_ATOMS: atom_id res chain seq x y z
N MET A 1 -16.04 42.38 8.58
CA MET A 1 -15.07 41.28 8.68
C MET A 1 -15.33 40.40 7.47
N GLU A 2 -14.49 40.51 6.43
CA GLU A 2 -14.58 39.61 5.28
C GLU A 2 -14.03 38.25 5.71
N LEU A 3 -14.80 37.19 5.51
CA LEU A 3 -14.36 35.83 5.82
C LEU A 3 -13.26 35.44 4.82
N PRO A 4 -12.17 34.78 5.25
CA PRO A 4 -11.16 34.29 4.33
C PRO A 4 -11.78 33.30 3.32
N ASP A 5 -11.45 33.42 2.04
CA ASP A 5 -11.95 32.55 0.96
C ASP A 5 -11.36 31.13 1.11
N LEU A 6 -12.10 30.24 1.78
CA LEU A 6 -11.69 28.85 2.07
C LEU A 6 -12.05 27.85 0.97
N THR A 7 -12.84 28.27 0.00
CA THR A 7 -13.28 27.49 -1.17
C THR A 7 -12.16 26.66 -1.84
N PRO A 8 -10.96 27.19 -2.13
CA PRO A 8 -9.89 26.41 -2.75
C PRO A 8 -9.31 25.32 -1.84
N TYR A 9 -9.32 25.51 -0.52
CA TYR A 9 -8.85 24.51 0.45
C TYR A 9 -9.87 23.39 0.65
N LEU A 10 -11.16 23.75 0.71
CA LEU A 10 -12.27 22.79 0.77
C LEU A 10 -12.27 21.86 -0.45
N GLY A 11 -12.12 22.41 -1.65
CA GLY A 11 -12.04 21.60 -2.87
C GLY A 11 -10.89 20.59 -2.86
N GLN A 12 -9.70 21.02 -2.42
CA GLN A 12 -8.53 20.14 -2.31
C GLN A 12 -8.72 19.03 -1.28
N MET A 13 -9.34 19.35 -0.13
CA MET A 13 -9.61 18.36 0.92
C MET A 13 -10.67 17.34 0.49
N THR A 14 -11.75 17.76 -0.16
CA THR A 14 -12.77 16.83 -0.67
C THR A 14 -12.21 15.91 -1.74
N PHE A 15 -11.47 16.47 -2.70
CA PHE A 15 -10.84 15.67 -3.75
C PHE A 15 -9.82 14.69 -3.18
N GLY A 16 -8.93 15.16 -2.28
CA GLY A 16 -7.96 14.30 -1.59
C GLY A 16 -8.62 13.17 -0.83
N GLY A 17 -9.65 13.47 -0.03
CA GLY A 17 -10.41 12.45 0.71
C GLY A 17 -11.06 11.39 -0.18
N LEU A 18 -11.73 11.78 -1.27
CA LEU A 18 -12.36 10.83 -2.19
C LEU A 18 -11.34 9.99 -2.95
N ALA A 19 -10.25 10.62 -3.43
CA ALA A 19 -9.17 9.92 -4.10
C ALA A 19 -8.50 8.91 -3.15
N GLY A 20 -8.22 9.32 -1.91
CA GLY A 20 -7.69 8.46 -0.87
C GLY A 20 -8.60 7.26 -0.62
N TYR A 21 -9.90 7.50 -0.44
CA TYR A 21 -10.89 6.45 -0.22
C TYR A 21 -10.94 5.42 -1.36
N ALA A 22 -10.99 5.88 -2.60
CA ALA A 22 -11.01 4.99 -3.76
C ALA A 22 -9.75 4.12 -3.85
N VAL A 23 -8.56 4.72 -3.64
CA VAL A 23 -7.28 4.01 -3.62
C VAL A 23 -7.25 2.99 -2.48
N GLY A 24 -7.64 3.39 -1.27
CA GLY A 24 -7.66 2.50 -0.11
C GLY A 24 -8.59 1.29 -0.30
N TYR A 25 -9.79 1.52 -0.85
CA TYR A 25 -10.74 0.45 -1.13
C TYR A 25 -10.20 -0.57 -2.15
N ALA A 26 -9.65 -0.06 -3.26
CA ALA A 26 -9.05 -0.91 -4.29
C ALA A 26 -7.86 -1.71 -3.73
N LEU A 27 -6.97 -1.06 -2.98
CA LEU A 27 -5.81 -1.69 -2.36
C LEU A 27 -6.23 -2.83 -1.42
N LYS A 28 -7.28 -2.64 -0.63
CA LYS A 28 -7.79 -3.67 0.28
C LYS A 28 -8.34 -4.89 -0.45
N LYS A 29 -9.09 -4.70 -1.54
CA LYS A 29 -9.64 -5.80 -2.35
C LYS A 29 -8.53 -6.62 -2.99
N VAL A 30 -7.58 -5.95 -3.65
CA VAL A 30 -6.44 -6.61 -4.31
C VAL A 30 -5.55 -7.29 -3.27
N GLY A 31 -5.25 -6.60 -2.16
CA GLY A 31 -4.44 -7.12 -1.07
C GLY A 31 -5.04 -8.37 -0.43
N ARG A 32 -6.36 -8.42 -0.23
CA ARG A 32 -7.05 -9.62 0.29
C ARG A 32 -6.90 -10.81 -0.66
N LEU A 33 -7.06 -10.58 -1.97
CA LEU A 33 -6.91 -11.64 -2.97
C LEU A 33 -5.46 -12.17 -3.00
N LEU A 34 -4.48 -11.27 -3.03
CA LEU A 34 -3.06 -11.62 -3.00
C LEU A 34 -2.69 -12.38 -1.71
N ALA A 35 -3.19 -11.94 -0.55
CA ALA A 35 -2.92 -12.61 0.72
C ALA A 35 -3.45 -14.04 0.74
N ILE A 36 -4.67 -14.26 0.23
CA ILE A 36 -5.25 -15.61 0.12
C ILE A 36 -4.42 -16.47 -0.84
N ALA A 37 -4.08 -15.94 -2.02
CA ALA A 37 -3.31 -16.68 -3.02
C ALA A 37 -1.92 -17.09 -2.48
N LEU A 38 -1.20 -16.16 -1.84
CA LEU A 38 0.10 -16.44 -1.22
C LEU A 38 -0.02 -17.44 -0.07
N GLY A 39 -1.05 -17.32 0.77
CA GLY A 39 -1.30 -18.26 1.87
C GLY A 39 -1.57 -19.68 1.38
N LEU A 40 -2.42 -19.83 0.35
CA LEU A 40 -2.71 -21.13 -0.26
C LEU A 40 -1.47 -21.73 -0.92
N LEU A 41 -0.70 -20.92 -1.66
CA LEU A 41 0.57 -21.35 -2.24
C LEU A 41 1.54 -21.85 -1.16
N PHE A 42 1.65 -21.11 -0.05
CA PHE A 42 2.50 -21.48 1.07
C PHE A 42 2.08 -22.83 1.69
N VAL A 43 0.79 -23.03 1.96
CA VAL A 43 0.28 -24.30 2.49
C VAL A 43 0.56 -25.45 1.52
N ALA A 44 0.33 -25.26 0.22
CA ALA A 44 0.60 -26.27 -0.79
C ALA A 44 2.09 -26.66 -0.81
N LEU A 45 3.00 -25.68 -0.81
CA LEU A 45 4.45 -25.94 -0.73
C LEU A 45 4.83 -26.71 0.54
N GLN A 46 4.24 -26.35 1.68
CA GLN A 46 4.52 -27.04 2.95
C GLN A 46 4.08 -28.51 2.92
N LEU A 47 2.91 -28.81 2.33
CA LEU A 47 2.43 -30.19 2.18
C LEU A 47 3.31 -31.00 1.22
N LEU A 48 3.71 -30.42 0.10
CA LEU A 48 4.64 -31.06 -0.84
C LEU A 48 5.99 -31.33 -0.20
N ALA A 49 6.48 -30.40 0.61
CA ALA A 49 7.74 -30.57 1.33
C ALA A 49 7.65 -31.66 2.40
N GLN A 50 6.57 -31.70 3.19
CA GLN A 50 6.37 -32.76 4.19
C GLN A 50 6.21 -34.15 3.56
N ALA A 51 5.59 -34.25 2.38
CA ALA A 51 5.46 -35.49 1.64
C ALA A 51 6.76 -35.90 0.91
N GLY A 52 7.82 -35.09 0.98
CA GLY A 52 9.13 -35.38 0.37
C GLY A 52 9.22 -35.12 -1.13
N TYR A 53 8.23 -34.42 -1.72
CA TYR A 53 8.25 -34.07 -3.15
C TYR A 53 9.11 -32.87 -3.48
N VAL A 54 9.31 -31.93 -2.53
CA VAL A 54 10.01 -30.65 -2.74
C VAL A 54 10.90 -30.34 -1.55
N GLU A 55 12.10 -29.82 -1.79
CA GLU A 55 13.00 -29.29 -0.75
C GLU A 55 13.05 -27.76 -0.83
N VAL A 56 12.91 -27.08 0.32
CA VAL A 56 12.87 -25.62 0.39
C VAL A 56 14.22 -25.08 0.86
N ASP A 57 14.99 -24.49 -0.06
CA ASP A 57 16.24 -23.81 0.25
C ASP A 57 16.01 -22.36 0.66
N TRP A 58 15.94 -22.14 1.98
CA TRP A 58 15.78 -20.82 2.57
C TRP A 58 16.97 -19.89 2.35
N THR A 59 18.19 -20.44 2.20
CA THR A 59 19.41 -19.65 1.98
C THR A 59 19.36 -19.01 0.59
N ARG A 60 18.95 -19.79 -0.42
CA ARG A 60 18.76 -19.29 -1.78
C ARG A 60 17.64 -18.24 -1.83
N ILE A 61 16.50 -18.52 -1.18
CA ILE A 61 15.38 -17.56 -1.11
C ILE A 61 15.85 -16.23 -0.51
N GLN A 62 16.58 -16.25 0.61
CA GLN A 62 17.08 -15.03 1.21
C GLN A 62 18.01 -14.25 0.25
N ARG A 63 18.96 -14.93 -0.39
CA ARG A 63 19.88 -14.29 -1.35
C ARG A 63 19.17 -13.65 -2.53
N ASP A 64 18.08 -14.25 -3.00
CA ASP A 64 17.32 -13.73 -4.13
C ASP A 64 16.42 -12.56 -3.70
N VAL A 65 15.86 -12.58 -2.49
CA VAL A 65 14.92 -11.56 -2.00
C VAL A 65 15.63 -10.31 -1.44
N GLU A 66 16.76 -10.48 -0.76
CA GLU A 66 17.54 -9.39 -0.15
C GLU A 66 17.81 -8.20 -1.11
N PRO A 67 18.32 -8.40 -2.35
CA PRO A 67 18.57 -7.29 -3.27
C PRO A 67 17.29 -6.62 -3.76
N LEU A 68 16.16 -7.35 -3.90
CA LEU A 68 14.88 -6.75 -4.28
C LEU A 68 14.37 -5.79 -3.21
N LEU A 69 14.50 -6.16 -1.93
CA LEU A 69 14.08 -5.32 -0.81
C LEU A 69 14.96 -4.08 -0.65
N GLN A 70 16.25 -4.19 -1.00
CA GLN A 70 17.22 -3.11 -0.88
C GLN A 70 17.26 -2.19 -2.11
N GLN A 71 16.43 -2.42 -3.13
CA GLN A 71 16.45 -1.61 -4.35
C GLN A 71 16.23 -0.12 -4.04
N PRO A 72 17.16 0.76 -4.48
CA PRO A 72 17.05 2.21 -4.31
C PRO A 72 15.76 2.79 -4.89
N GLY A 73 15.18 2.12 -5.90
CA GLY A 73 13.92 2.53 -6.53
C GLY A 73 12.74 2.53 -5.56
N LEU A 74 12.63 1.55 -4.65
CA LEU A 74 11.54 1.50 -3.67
C LEU A 74 11.66 2.66 -2.66
N LYS A 75 12.88 2.92 -2.18
CA LYS A 75 13.14 4.03 -1.27
C LYS A 75 12.85 5.38 -1.94
N GLY A 76 13.30 5.56 -3.19
CA GLY A 76 13.05 6.78 -3.95
C GLY A 76 11.56 7.00 -4.26
N LEU A 77 10.80 5.93 -4.54
CA LEU A 77 9.35 6.02 -4.73
C LEU A 77 8.64 6.46 -3.43
N TRP A 78 9.06 5.88 -2.29
CA TRP A 78 8.54 6.23 -0.98
C TRP A 78 8.80 7.69 -0.61
N GLU A 79 10.05 8.15 -0.77
CA GLU A 79 10.44 9.53 -0.51
C GLU A 79 9.63 10.52 -1.36
N ARG A 80 9.40 10.20 -2.65
CA ARG A 80 8.57 11.02 -3.55
C ARG A 80 7.12 11.10 -3.08
N LEU A 81 6.54 9.98 -2.64
CA LEU A 81 5.17 9.95 -2.11
C LEU A 81 5.06 10.79 -0.84
N VAL A 82 5.97 10.60 0.11
CA VAL A 82 5.97 11.36 1.37
C VAL A 82 6.20 12.85 1.11
N SER A 83 7.13 13.20 0.22
CA SER A 83 7.39 14.59 -0.18
C SER A 83 6.15 15.24 -0.81
N THR A 84 5.46 14.54 -1.72
CA THR A 84 4.23 15.03 -2.36
C THR A 84 3.10 15.24 -1.34
N LEU A 85 2.93 14.30 -0.40
CA LEU A 85 1.92 14.40 0.66
C LEU A 85 2.21 15.54 1.65
N THR A 86 3.49 15.80 1.93
CA THR A 86 3.89 16.84 2.89
C THR A 86 3.90 18.23 2.26
N TYR A 87 4.10 18.34 0.95
CA TYR A 87 4.09 19.61 0.22
C TYR A 87 2.69 20.27 0.18
N ASN A 88 1.62 19.46 0.14
CA ASN A 88 0.25 19.96 0.22
C ASN A 88 -0.47 19.34 1.43
N LEU A 89 -0.23 19.91 2.61
CA LEU A 89 -0.78 19.39 3.87
C LEU A 89 -2.31 19.24 3.88
N PRO A 90 -3.13 20.21 3.41
CA PRO A 90 -4.58 20.03 3.37
C PRO A 90 -5.00 18.84 2.50
N PHE A 91 -4.43 18.70 1.30
CA PHE A 91 -4.69 17.55 0.43
C PHE A 91 -4.17 16.25 1.06
N GLY A 92 -2.91 16.22 1.49
CA GLY A 92 -2.26 15.02 2.04
C GLY A 92 -2.95 14.49 3.28
N ALA A 93 -3.36 15.37 4.21
CA ALA A 93 -4.11 14.98 5.39
C ALA A 93 -5.48 14.38 5.03
N SER A 94 -6.21 15.03 4.12
CA SER A 94 -7.51 14.52 3.65
C SER A 94 -7.37 13.19 2.90
N PHE A 95 -6.34 13.05 2.07
CA PHE A 95 -6.05 11.83 1.32
C PHE A 95 -5.71 10.67 2.24
N VAL A 96 -4.83 10.87 3.23
CA VAL A 96 -4.50 9.84 4.22
C VAL A 96 -5.76 9.44 5.01
N GLY A 97 -6.58 10.40 5.42
CA GLY A 97 -7.86 10.14 6.07
C GLY A 97 -8.80 9.28 5.20
N GLY A 98 -8.97 9.68 3.95
CA GLY A 98 -9.73 8.93 2.95
C GLY A 98 -9.20 7.52 2.74
N LEU A 99 -7.88 7.38 2.58
CA LEU A 99 -7.19 6.10 2.37
C LEU A 99 -7.43 5.12 3.51
N VAL A 100 -7.32 5.57 4.75
CA VAL A 100 -7.61 4.72 5.93
C VAL A 100 -9.07 4.29 5.94
N LEU A 101 -10.01 5.18 5.62
CA LEU A 101 -11.42 4.84 5.53
C LEU A 101 -11.70 3.84 4.39
N GLY A 102 -11.10 4.05 3.22
CA GLY A 102 -11.21 3.13 2.09
C GLY A 102 -10.66 1.74 2.40
N LEU A 103 -9.49 1.67 3.06
CA LEU A 103 -8.90 0.41 3.52
C LEU A 103 -9.78 -0.35 4.51
N ARG A 104 -10.54 0.37 5.36
CA ARG A 104 -11.50 -0.24 6.29
C ARG A 104 -12.77 -0.71 5.58
N ALA A 105 -13.20 -0.01 4.54
CA ALA A 105 -14.43 -0.32 3.81
C ALA A 105 -14.30 -1.48 2.80
N GLY A 106 -13.08 -1.83 2.34
CA GLY A 106 -12.81 -2.92 1.38
C GLY A 106 -12.83 -4.34 1.94
#